data_AF-A0A1H7RHP0-F1
#
_entry.id   AF-A0A1H7RHP0-F1
#
_cell.length_a   1.000
_cell.length_b   1.000
_cell.length_c   1.000
_cell.angle_alpha   90.00
_cell.angle_beta   90.00
_cell.angle_gamma   90.00
#
_symmetry.space_group_name_H-M   'P 1'
#
loop_
_entity.id
_entity.type
_entity.pdbx_description
1 polymer ?
#
loop_
_entity_poly.entity_id
_entity_poly.type
_entity_poly.pdbx_seq_one_letter_code
_entity_poly.pdbx_strand_id
1 'polypeptide(L)'
;MTTHSTRRRFLVAAGVGGATLLAGCTGTTGGDSDETMADETTTEPTTGMDSGEGMATDPMSAPRATIDRFSEAAGTLMVRTDENGLPGPDEAIDFDQMPFITQGLGPDGSVVRYYNFDVQTTTPAPIYVLFREGEDTPISGQLNVIDVIPGDEGYNDFWQVHKVTVPESYEANTVTSLADIGDAGYETEATETLVNCPVVPDGSTASMRYDDGDTGLVEGWYKGEVVSYFQFTEVPLSVSDGSVPLSPIYVAFNVNPGEDGGGPASGFMTEEGSDQTHNVVATVPGDQGYSPLWFVNIYDNAEFGSVSDLDSATDAEQLASGAATVNCPVVSVE
;
A
#
# COMPACT_ATOMS: atom_id res chain seq x y z
N MET A 1 7.91 -26.96 -55.32
CA MET A 1 8.58 -25.95 -54.48
C MET A 1 8.02 -26.12 -53.09
N THR A 2 8.87 -26.65 -52.21
CA THR A 2 8.50 -27.24 -50.92
C THR A 2 8.71 -26.18 -49.84
N THR A 3 7.64 -25.65 -49.26
CA THR A 3 7.74 -24.70 -48.14
C THR A 3 7.57 -25.46 -46.83
N HIS A 4 8.66 -25.53 -46.07
CA HIS A 4 8.70 -26.10 -44.72
C HIS A 4 7.90 -25.22 -43.74
N SER A 5 6.89 -25.82 -43.11
CA SER A 5 6.24 -25.28 -41.91
C SER A 5 7.04 -25.72 -40.68
N THR A 6 7.69 -24.78 -40.02
CA THR A 6 8.39 -25.04 -38.75
C THR A 6 7.45 -24.68 -37.60
N ARG A 7 6.78 -25.69 -37.04
CA ARG A 7 6.06 -25.59 -35.77
C ARG A 7 7.07 -25.42 -34.62
N ARG A 8 7.17 -24.22 -34.04
CA ARG A 8 7.78 -24.05 -32.71
C ARG A 8 6.71 -24.20 -31.65
N ARG A 9 6.74 -25.35 -30.97
CA ARG A 9 6.07 -25.57 -29.69
C ARG A 9 6.83 -24.74 -28.65
N PHE A 10 6.21 -23.69 -28.13
CA PHE A 10 6.63 -23.11 -26.86
C PHE A 10 5.98 -23.93 -25.75
N LEU A 11 6.84 -24.60 -24.98
CA LEU A 11 6.51 -25.14 -23.67
C LEU A 11 6.25 -23.94 -22.76
N VAL A 12 4.98 -23.74 -22.39
CA VAL A 12 4.60 -22.93 -21.23
C VAL A 12 5.04 -23.74 -20.01
N ALA A 13 6.18 -23.37 -19.43
CA ALA A 13 6.52 -23.81 -18.08
C ALA A 13 5.60 -23.02 -17.14
N ALA A 14 4.66 -23.74 -16.53
CA ALA A 14 3.84 -23.22 -15.45
C ALA A 14 4.77 -22.89 -14.26
N GLY A 15 5.08 -21.60 -14.10
CA GLY A 15 5.55 -21.05 -12.84
C GLY A 15 4.32 -20.89 -11.95
N VAL A 16 4.23 -21.71 -10.91
CA VAL A 16 3.23 -21.56 -9.85
C VAL A 16 3.55 -20.26 -9.14
N GLY A 17 2.75 -19.21 -9.42
CA GLY A 17 2.76 -17.98 -8.64
C GLY A 17 2.29 -18.32 -7.23
N GLY A 18 3.22 -18.33 -6.28
CA GLY A 18 2.86 -18.32 -4.87
C GLY A 18 2.25 -16.97 -4.56
N ALA A 19 0.95 -16.94 -4.26
CA ALA A 19 0.38 -15.82 -3.54
C ALA A 19 1.10 -15.78 -2.19
N THR A 20 2.00 -14.82 -2.01
CA THR A 20 2.66 -14.57 -0.73
C THR A 20 1.57 -14.04 0.20
N LEU A 21 0.92 -14.95 0.93
CA LEU A 21 0.05 -14.61 2.02
C LEU A 21 0.93 -13.93 3.07
N LEU A 22 0.89 -12.59 3.13
CA LEU A 22 1.35 -11.89 4.33
C LEU A 22 0.58 -12.48 5.51
N ALA A 23 1.30 -12.84 6.59
CA ALA A 23 0.65 -13.35 7.79
C ALA A 23 -0.33 -12.28 8.32
N GLY A 24 -1.62 -12.61 8.38
CA GLY A 24 -2.65 -11.68 8.85
C GLY A 24 -4.09 -12.19 8.75
N CYS A 25 -4.40 -13.08 7.80
CA CYS A 25 -5.80 -13.48 7.58
C CYS A 25 -6.15 -14.81 8.27
N THR A 26 -6.72 -14.75 9.48
CA THR A 26 -7.95 -15.48 9.88
C THR A 26 -8.35 -15.09 11.32
N GLY A 27 -9.09 -13.99 11.48
CA GLY A 27 -9.78 -13.66 12.72
C GLY A 27 -11.06 -14.49 12.86
N THR A 28 -11.14 -15.37 13.86
CA THR A 28 -12.37 -16.09 14.21
C THR A 28 -13.20 -15.23 15.18
N THR A 29 -14.48 -15.02 14.88
CA THR A 29 -15.39 -14.22 15.70
C THR A 29 -16.12 -15.06 16.75
N GLY A 30 -15.98 -14.64 18.02
CA GLY A 30 -17.07 -14.58 19.01
C GLY A 30 -17.61 -15.87 19.64
N GLY A 31 -17.14 -16.16 20.85
CA GLY A 31 -17.81 -17.04 21.82
C GLY A 31 -18.03 -16.30 23.15
N ASP A 32 -19.30 -16.24 23.56
CA ASP A 32 -19.86 -15.64 24.77
C ASP A 32 -19.53 -16.45 26.05
N SER A 33 -19.19 -15.78 27.16
CA SER A 33 -19.69 -16.08 28.52
C SER A 33 -18.97 -15.31 29.66
N ASP A 34 -19.74 -14.45 30.30
CA ASP A 34 -19.88 -14.10 31.73
C ASP A 34 -18.87 -14.49 32.84
N GLU A 35 -18.63 -13.47 33.67
CA GLU A 35 -18.63 -13.42 35.15
C GLU A 35 -17.46 -13.92 36.04
N THR A 36 -16.95 -12.96 36.85
CA THR A 36 -16.72 -12.96 38.32
C THR A 36 -15.29 -12.89 38.92
N MET A 37 -15.05 -11.74 39.60
CA MET A 37 -14.54 -11.50 40.97
C MET A 37 -13.08 -11.80 41.41
N ALA A 38 -12.40 -10.69 41.77
CA ALA A 38 -11.59 -10.40 42.98
C ALA A 38 -10.53 -11.39 43.52
N ASP A 39 -9.30 -10.92 43.75
CA ASP A 39 -8.76 -10.52 45.08
C ASP A 39 -7.26 -10.15 45.01
N GLU A 40 -6.82 -9.26 45.89
CA GLU A 40 -5.45 -8.78 46.10
C GLU A 40 -4.49 -9.88 46.62
N THR A 41 -3.22 -9.85 46.22
CA THR A 41 -2.12 -9.95 47.21
C THR A 41 -0.77 -9.47 46.67
N THR A 42 -0.10 -8.68 47.52
CA THR A 42 1.24 -8.11 47.39
C THR A 42 2.33 -9.16 47.61
N THR A 43 3.42 -9.14 46.83
CA THR A 43 4.73 -9.63 47.30
C THR A 43 5.89 -8.94 46.57
N GLU A 44 6.89 -8.53 47.35
CA GLU A 44 8.08 -7.74 47.01
C GLU A 44 9.18 -8.51 46.22
N PRO A 45 10.19 -7.82 45.65
CA PRO A 45 10.85 -8.25 44.42
C PRO A 45 12.07 -9.13 44.66
N THR A 46 12.23 -10.17 43.83
CA THR A 46 13.47 -10.93 43.72
C THR A 46 14.27 -10.41 42.54
N THR A 47 15.44 -9.84 42.82
CA THR A 47 16.46 -9.50 41.83
C THR A 47 17.05 -10.78 41.25
N GLY A 48 16.47 -11.25 40.15
CA GLY A 48 17.05 -12.25 39.26
C GLY A 48 17.61 -11.54 38.04
N MET A 49 18.89 -11.79 37.74
CA MET A 49 19.47 -11.49 36.44
C MET A 49 18.74 -12.37 35.42
N ASP A 50 17.80 -11.76 34.70
CA ASP A 50 17.05 -12.40 33.63
C ASP A 50 17.82 -12.21 32.32
N SER A 51 18.34 -13.31 31.80
CA SER A 51 18.80 -13.43 30.43
C SER A 51 17.58 -13.23 29.53
N GLY A 52 17.47 -12.06 28.90
CA GLY A 52 16.30 -11.61 28.14
C GLY A 52 15.91 -12.51 26.98
N GLU A 53 15.11 -13.53 27.27
CA GLU A 53 14.15 -14.10 26.33
C GLU A 53 12.87 -13.26 26.49
N GLY A 54 12.69 -12.28 25.61
CA GLY A 54 11.52 -11.40 25.63
C GLY A 54 10.24 -12.23 25.55
N MET A 55 9.35 -12.08 26.53
CA MET A 55 8.04 -12.72 26.48
C MET A 55 7.27 -12.22 25.25
N ALA A 56 6.53 -13.12 24.58
CA ALA A 56 5.67 -12.76 23.47
C ALA A 56 4.69 -11.65 23.88
N THR A 57 4.57 -10.63 23.03
CA THR A 57 3.66 -9.50 23.24
C THR A 57 2.33 -9.80 22.59
N ASP A 58 1.22 -9.63 23.33
CA ASP A 58 -0.13 -9.76 22.79
C ASP A 58 -0.51 -8.50 22.00
N PRO A 59 -0.68 -8.57 20.67
CA PRO A 59 -1.06 -7.42 19.84
C PRO A 59 -2.33 -6.71 20.32
N MET A 60 -3.30 -7.45 20.88
CA MET A 60 -4.59 -6.87 21.30
C MET A 60 -4.47 -5.93 22.50
N SER A 61 -3.37 -6.05 23.27
CA SER A 61 -3.13 -5.26 24.47
C SER A 61 -2.01 -4.23 24.31
N ALA A 62 -1.29 -4.28 23.18
CA ALA A 62 -0.18 -3.40 22.90
C ALA A 62 -0.65 -1.97 22.58
N PRO A 63 0.17 -0.95 22.86
CA PRO A 63 -0.09 0.42 22.40
C PRO A 63 -0.17 0.47 20.87
N ARG A 64 -0.94 1.42 20.34
CA ARG A 64 -1.04 1.67 18.90
C ARG A 64 -0.28 2.94 18.55
N ALA A 65 0.45 2.90 17.43
CA ALA A 65 1.16 4.06 16.94
C ALA A 65 0.18 5.11 16.41
N THR A 66 0.41 6.38 16.75
CA THR A 66 -0.34 7.51 16.19
C THR A 66 0.08 7.74 14.73
N ILE A 67 -0.89 7.68 13.81
CA ILE A 67 -0.64 7.89 12.37
C ILE A 67 -1.19 9.25 11.91
N ASP A 68 -0.38 10.02 11.18
CA ASP A 68 -0.83 11.28 10.56
C ASP A 68 -0.39 11.39 9.10
N ARG A 69 -1.21 10.85 8.19
CA ARG A 69 -0.95 10.84 6.74
C ARG A 69 -0.96 12.23 6.10
N PHE A 70 -1.56 13.23 6.76
CA PHE A 70 -1.79 14.55 6.18
C PHE A 70 -0.97 15.64 6.88
N SER A 71 -0.01 15.26 7.72
CA SER A 71 0.97 16.20 8.26
C SER A 71 1.87 16.78 7.16
N GLU A 72 2.50 17.93 7.41
CA GLU A 72 3.51 18.51 6.50
C GLU A 72 4.71 17.57 6.26
N ALA A 73 4.96 16.63 7.17
CA ALA A 73 6.04 15.65 7.03
C ALA A 73 5.64 14.44 6.17
N ALA A 74 4.34 14.11 6.11
CA ALA A 74 3.84 12.92 5.43
C ALA A 74 3.20 13.24 4.06
N GLY A 75 2.38 14.29 4.00
CA GLY A 75 1.61 14.65 2.81
C GLY A 75 2.45 15.42 1.79
N THR A 76 2.11 15.29 0.51
CA THR A 76 2.67 16.10 -0.58
C THR A 76 1.57 16.84 -1.33
N LEU A 77 0.58 16.11 -1.87
CA LEU A 77 -0.62 16.70 -2.47
C LEU A 77 -1.72 16.88 -1.43
N MET A 78 -1.77 16.02 -0.42
CA MET A 78 -2.77 16.01 0.63
C MET A 78 -2.18 16.49 1.96
N VAL A 79 -1.66 17.72 1.98
CA VAL A 79 -1.24 18.36 3.23
C VAL A 79 -2.44 19.01 3.90
N ARG A 80 -2.73 18.64 5.15
CA ARG A 80 -3.83 19.20 5.93
C ARG A 80 -3.66 20.70 6.13
N THR A 81 -4.74 21.42 5.89
CA THR A 81 -4.86 22.86 6.18
C THR A 81 -6.14 23.10 6.95
N ASP A 82 -6.30 24.30 7.51
CA ASP A 82 -7.54 24.70 8.19
C ASP A 82 -8.75 24.75 7.24
N GLU A 83 -8.53 24.73 5.92
CA GLU A 83 -9.55 24.98 4.90
C GLU A 83 -9.98 23.72 4.15
N ASN A 84 -9.15 22.66 4.09
CA ASN A 84 -9.41 21.50 3.24
C ASN A 84 -10.15 20.35 3.93
N GLY A 85 -10.30 20.40 5.26
CA GLY A 85 -11.08 19.41 6.01
C GLY A 85 -10.50 18.00 6.02
N LEU A 86 -9.20 17.84 5.73
CA LEU A 86 -8.52 16.54 5.84
C LEU A 86 -8.51 16.08 7.32
N PRO A 87 -8.69 14.77 7.59
CA PRO A 87 -8.67 14.20 8.95
C PRO A 87 -7.43 14.59 9.76
N GLY A 88 -7.63 14.77 11.06
CA GLY A 88 -6.57 15.06 12.03
C GLY A 88 -5.63 13.86 12.27
N PRO A 89 -4.58 14.05 13.10
CA PRO A 89 -3.73 12.94 13.54
C PRO A 89 -4.56 11.85 14.22
N ASP A 90 -4.35 10.60 13.83
CA ASP A 90 -5.03 9.39 14.33
C ASP A 90 -6.55 9.36 14.13
N GLU A 91 -7.10 10.30 13.36
CA GLU A 91 -8.50 10.25 12.96
C GLU A 91 -8.67 9.28 11.78
N ALA A 92 -9.61 8.35 11.91
CA ALA A 92 -9.94 7.40 10.85
C ALA A 92 -10.30 8.11 9.54
N ILE A 93 -9.80 7.59 8.43
CA ILE A 93 -9.96 8.16 7.09
C ILE A 93 -10.93 7.29 6.30
N ASP A 94 -11.96 7.91 5.70
CA ASP A 94 -12.84 7.24 4.74
C ASP A 94 -12.34 7.50 3.31
N PHE A 95 -11.59 6.54 2.74
CA PHE A 95 -11.03 6.64 1.39
C PHE A 95 -12.08 6.48 0.28
N ASP A 96 -13.32 6.09 0.62
CA ASP A 96 -14.41 6.01 -0.35
C ASP A 96 -15.05 7.37 -0.68
N GLN A 97 -14.50 8.45 -0.11
CA GLN A 97 -14.93 9.82 -0.34
C GLN A 97 -13.87 10.63 -1.08
N MET A 98 -14.32 11.67 -1.80
CA MET A 98 -13.42 12.70 -2.31
C MET A 98 -12.63 13.34 -1.14
N PRO A 99 -11.34 13.65 -1.32
CA PRO A 99 -10.56 13.58 -2.57
C PRO A 99 -9.80 12.26 -2.78
N PHE A 100 -10.12 11.20 -2.04
CA PHE A 100 -9.31 9.98 -1.95
C PHE A 100 -9.64 8.91 -2.99
N ILE A 101 -10.74 9.05 -3.72
CA ILE A 101 -11.11 8.18 -4.84
C ILE A 101 -11.40 9.04 -6.06
N THR A 102 -10.98 8.61 -7.25
CA THR A 102 -11.21 9.34 -8.50
C THR A 102 -11.79 8.41 -9.54
N GLN A 103 -12.72 8.94 -10.34
CA GLN A 103 -13.23 8.29 -11.54
C GLN A 103 -12.54 8.87 -12.77
N GLY A 104 -11.97 8.01 -13.61
CA GLY A 104 -11.23 8.37 -14.81
C GLY A 104 -11.53 7.41 -15.96
N LEU A 105 -10.59 7.31 -16.89
CA LEU A 105 -10.67 6.49 -18.09
C LEU A 105 -9.51 5.49 -18.14
N GLY A 106 -9.80 4.29 -18.65
CA GLY A 106 -8.84 3.26 -18.96
C GLY A 106 -8.21 3.45 -20.34
N PRO A 107 -7.29 2.56 -20.75
CA PRO A 107 -6.54 2.71 -21.99
C PRO A 107 -7.41 2.77 -23.25
N ASP A 108 -8.55 2.08 -23.22
CA ASP A 108 -9.54 1.99 -24.30
C ASP A 108 -10.77 2.88 -24.08
N GLY A 109 -10.75 3.74 -23.07
CA GLY A 109 -11.86 4.61 -22.68
C GLY A 109 -12.89 3.98 -21.75
N SER A 110 -12.67 2.76 -21.25
CA SER A 110 -13.46 2.17 -20.16
C SER A 110 -13.50 3.10 -18.94
N VAL A 111 -14.57 3.10 -18.16
CA VAL A 111 -14.57 3.90 -16.91
C VAL A 111 -13.74 3.16 -15.86
N VAL A 112 -12.83 3.87 -15.19
CA VAL A 112 -12.04 3.29 -14.10
C VAL A 112 -12.24 4.07 -12.81
N ARG A 113 -12.07 3.38 -11.68
CA ARG A 113 -11.93 4.01 -10.36
C ARG A 113 -10.64 3.60 -9.71
N TYR A 114 -9.98 4.55 -9.06
CA TYR A 114 -8.74 4.32 -8.33
C TYR A 114 -8.72 5.18 -7.06
N TYR A 115 -8.12 4.65 -5.99
CA TYR A 115 -7.83 5.45 -4.80
C TYR A 115 -6.66 6.39 -5.04
N ASN A 116 -6.43 7.34 -4.16
CA ASN A 116 -5.26 8.21 -4.15
C ASN A 116 -4.67 8.24 -2.74
N PHE A 117 -3.51 7.60 -2.57
CA PHE A 117 -2.76 7.52 -1.32
C PHE A 117 -1.61 8.55 -1.25
N ASP A 118 -1.67 9.59 -2.10
CA ASP A 118 -0.67 10.65 -2.26
C ASP A 118 0.62 10.18 -2.98
N VAL A 119 1.59 11.08 -3.06
CA VAL A 119 2.88 10.91 -3.72
C VAL A 119 3.73 9.92 -2.94
N GLN A 120 4.34 9.00 -3.69
CA GLN A 120 5.31 8.05 -3.17
C GLN A 120 6.57 8.08 -4.03
N THR A 121 7.74 7.87 -3.43
CA THR A 121 8.98 7.67 -4.19
C THR A 121 8.98 6.28 -4.83
N THR A 122 9.91 6.03 -5.76
CA THR A 122 10.08 4.69 -6.36
C THR A 122 10.90 3.75 -5.49
N THR A 123 11.46 4.22 -4.37
CA THR A 123 12.26 3.41 -3.44
C THR A 123 11.33 2.77 -2.40
N PRO A 124 11.14 1.44 -2.41
CA PRO A 124 10.28 0.79 -1.43
C PRO A 124 10.90 0.81 -0.02
N ALA A 125 10.05 0.75 1.00
CA ALA A 125 10.47 0.54 2.39
C ALA A 125 10.55 -0.98 2.70
N PRO A 126 11.34 -1.44 3.67
CA PRO A 126 11.38 -2.86 4.03
C PRO A 126 10.21 -3.25 4.95
N ILE A 127 9.55 -4.37 4.65
CA ILE A 127 8.63 -5.07 5.56
C ILE A 127 9.21 -6.45 5.89
N TYR A 128 9.32 -6.77 7.17
CA TYR A 128 9.97 -7.98 7.65
C TYR A 128 8.93 -9.03 8.00
N VAL A 129 9.04 -10.19 7.34
CA VAL A 129 8.12 -11.33 7.50
C VAL A 129 8.93 -12.50 8.04
N LEU A 130 8.46 -13.10 9.13
CA LEU A 130 9.22 -14.11 9.88
C LEU A 130 8.80 -15.53 9.46
N PHE A 131 9.80 -16.38 9.26
CA PHE A 131 9.68 -17.78 8.85
C PHE A 131 10.55 -18.64 9.75
N ARG A 132 10.06 -19.83 10.11
CA ARG A 132 10.94 -20.81 10.75
C ARG A 132 11.97 -21.33 9.76
N GLU A 133 13.12 -21.74 10.27
CA GLU A 133 14.18 -22.34 9.46
C GLU A 133 13.66 -23.50 8.61
N GLY A 134 13.88 -23.42 7.30
CA GLY A 134 13.42 -24.42 6.33
C GLY A 134 11.93 -24.35 5.96
N GLU A 135 11.17 -23.40 6.50
CA GLU A 135 9.77 -23.16 6.13
C GLU A 135 9.64 -22.03 5.09
N ASP A 136 8.64 -22.19 4.21
CA ASP A 136 8.27 -21.23 3.17
C ASP A 136 6.92 -20.55 3.45
N THR A 137 6.31 -20.83 4.61
CA THR A 137 5.09 -20.18 5.08
C THR A 137 5.43 -19.27 6.26
N PRO A 138 4.93 -18.02 6.29
CA PRO A 138 5.10 -17.15 7.44
C PRO A 138 4.56 -17.77 8.73
N ILE A 139 5.16 -17.39 9.86
CA ILE A 139 4.70 -17.87 11.17
C ILE A 139 3.28 -17.36 11.45
N SER A 140 2.35 -18.29 11.63
CA SER A 140 0.96 -17.96 11.98
C SER A 140 0.88 -17.13 13.26
N GLY A 141 0.12 -16.04 13.23
CA GLY A 141 -0.11 -15.15 14.37
C GLY A 141 1.01 -14.14 14.64
N GLN A 142 2.16 -14.24 13.95
CA GLN A 142 3.17 -13.19 13.97
C GLN A 142 2.71 -12.03 13.09
N LEU A 143 2.67 -10.82 13.65
CA LEU A 143 2.48 -9.63 12.82
C LEU A 143 3.79 -9.29 12.08
N ASN A 144 3.67 -8.79 10.85
CA ASN A 144 4.82 -8.30 10.10
C ASN A 144 5.43 -7.09 10.81
N VAL A 145 6.75 -6.91 10.70
CA VAL A 145 7.46 -5.78 11.33
C VAL A 145 7.79 -4.73 10.27
N ILE A 146 7.53 -3.46 10.58
CA ILE A 146 7.98 -2.28 9.84
C ILE A 146 8.75 -1.34 10.77
N ASP A 147 9.56 -0.44 10.21
CA ASP A 147 10.39 0.49 11.01
C ASP A 147 10.14 1.98 10.70
N VAL A 148 9.22 2.26 9.78
CA VAL A 148 8.84 3.60 9.34
C VAL A 148 7.32 3.70 9.21
N ILE A 149 6.75 4.85 9.54
CA ILE A 149 5.32 5.20 9.35
C ILE A 149 5.21 6.54 8.60
N PRO A 150 4.02 6.95 8.10
CA PRO A 150 3.88 8.22 7.39
C PRO A 150 4.47 9.39 8.17
N GLY A 151 5.38 10.14 7.53
CA GLY A 151 6.13 11.25 8.14
C GLY A 151 7.56 10.88 8.57
N ASP A 152 7.88 9.59 8.70
CA ASP A 152 9.26 9.13 8.90
C ASP A 152 10.05 9.18 7.59
N GLU A 153 11.35 9.49 7.69
CA GLU A 153 12.26 9.44 6.54
C GLU A 153 12.33 8.01 5.98
N GLY A 154 12.09 7.88 4.67
CA GLY A 154 12.11 6.60 3.98
C GLY A 154 10.81 5.80 4.05
N TYR A 155 9.75 6.35 4.65
CA TYR A 155 8.41 5.76 4.54
C TYR A 155 7.98 5.65 3.07
N ASN A 156 7.33 4.52 2.74
CA ASN A 156 6.67 4.30 1.47
C ASN A 156 5.49 3.35 1.68
N ASP A 157 4.39 3.55 0.96
CA ASP A 157 3.26 2.60 0.96
C ASP A 157 3.64 1.27 0.26
N PHE A 158 4.69 1.28 -0.58
CA PHE A 158 5.24 0.09 -1.21
C PHE A 158 6.35 -0.52 -0.38
N TRP A 159 6.17 -1.79 -0.03
CA TRP A 159 7.11 -2.51 0.82
C TRP A 159 7.80 -3.65 0.09
N GLN A 160 9.12 -3.70 0.19
CA GLN A 160 9.91 -4.87 -0.20
C GLN A 160 9.87 -5.89 0.93
N VAL A 161 9.44 -7.11 0.62
CA VAL A 161 9.39 -8.19 1.60
C VAL A 161 10.80 -8.68 1.91
N HIS A 162 11.17 -8.61 3.18
CA HIS A 162 12.40 -9.14 3.74
C HIS A 162 12.07 -10.39 4.57
N LYS A 163 12.60 -11.54 4.15
CA LYS A 163 12.44 -12.81 4.85
C LYS A 163 13.37 -12.85 6.05
N VAL A 164 12.81 -12.99 7.25
CA VAL A 164 13.56 -13.17 8.50
C VAL A 164 13.49 -14.63 8.91
N THR A 165 14.63 -15.27 9.08
CA THR A 165 14.71 -16.68 9.50
C THR A 165 14.90 -16.77 11.01
N VAL A 166 13.98 -17.45 11.69
CA VAL A 166 13.98 -17.63 13.14
C VAL A 166 14.07 -19.12 13.52
N PRO A 167 14.58 -19.45 14.72
CA PRO A 167 14.70 -20.84 15.17
C PRO A 167 13.33 -21.50 15.36
N GLU A 168 13.30 -22.84 15.38
CA GLU A 168 12.08 -23.62 15.62
C GLU A 168 11.38 -23.26 16.94
N SER A 169 12.17 -22.89 17.96
CA SER A 169 11.69 -22.48 19.28
C SER A 169 11.07 -21.07 19.32
N TYR A 170 11.08 -20.32 18.22
CA TYR A 170 10.54 -18.97 18.18
C TYR A 170 9.02 -18.95 18.43
N GLU A 171 8.60 -18.06 19.32
CA GLU A 171 7.20 -17.78 19.62
C GLU A 171 6.75 -16.51 18.88
N ALA A 172 5.55 -16.54 18.30
CA ALA A 172 5.00 -15.40 17.57
C ALA A 172 4.88 -14.17 18.48
N ASN A 173 5.23 -13.00 17.94
CA ASN A 173 5.23 -11.70 18.58
C ASN A 173 6.24 -11.56 19.74
N THR A 174 7.27 -12.40 19.80
CA THR A 174 8.47 -12.13 20.59
C THR A 174 9.29 -10.97 19.99
N VAL A 175 9.34 -10.87 18.67
CA VAL A 175 9.90 -9.73 17.93
C VAL A 175 8.77 -8.77 17.54
N THR A 176 8.94 -7.50 17.90
CA THR A 176 7.97 -6.41 17.67
C THR A 176 8.62 -5.16 17.06
N SER A 177 9.89 -5.24 16.68
CA SER A 177 10.63 -4.13 16.08
C SER A 177 11.81 -4.63 15.24
N LEU A 178 12.32 -3.78 14.34
CA LEU A 178 13.54 -4.07 13.60
C LEU A 178 14.76 -4.18 14.53
N ALA A 179 14.77 -3.43 15.64
CA ALA A 179 15.80 -3.53 16.66
C ALA A 179 15.83 -4.94 17.27
N ASP A 180 14.66 -5.53 17.60
CA ASP A 180 14.60 -6.88 18.15
C ASP A 180 15.15 -7.94 17.17
N ILE A 181 14.86 -7.79 15.87
CA ILE A 181 15.41 -8.66 14.81
C ILE A 181 16.94 -8.59 14.81
N GLY A 182 17.48 -7.36 14.86
CA GLY A 182 18.91 -7.10 14.85
C GLY A 182 19.62 -7.60 16.11
N ASP A 183 19.04 -7.35 17.29
CA ASP A 183 19.59 -7.73 18.59
C ASP A 183 19.58 -9.26 18.79
N ALA A 184 18.55 -9.94 18.28
CA ALA A 184 18.50 -11.41 18.24
C ALA A 184 19.47 -12.02 17.21
N GLY A 185 20.00 -11.21 16.28
CA GLY A 185 20.93 -11.65 15.25
C GLY A 185 20.28 -12.55 14.20
N TYR A 186 18.98 -12.39 13.94
CA TYR A 186 18.27 -13.19 12.94
C TYR A 186 18.71 -12.86 11.52
N GLU A 187 18.87 -13.90 10.70
CA GLU A 187 19.22 -13.73 9.30
C GLU A 187 18.05 -13.09 8.54
N THR A 188 18.37 -12.05 7.75
CA THR A 188 17.40 -11.32 6.94
C THR A 188 17.83 -11.33 5.47
N GLU A 189 16.93 -11.74 4.60
CA GLU A 189 17.11 -11.79 3.15
C GLU A 189 16.08 -10.91 2.45
N ALA A 190 16.52 -9.91 1.69
CA ALA A 190 15.64 -9.12 0.85
C ALA A 190 15.15 -9.96 -0.35
N THR A 191 13.85 -9.97 -0.59
CA THR A 191 13.26 -10.67 -1.74
C THR A 191 12.93 -9.68 -2.87
N GLU A 192 12.59 -10.17 -4.05
CA GLU A 192 12.08 -9.31 -5.13
C GLU A 192 10.60 -8.94 -4.94
N THR A 193 9.90 -9.52 -3.96
CA THR A 193 8.47 -9.32 -3.75
C THR A 193 8.17 -7.92 -3.22
N LEU A 194 7.22 -7.23 -3.87
CA LEU A 194 6.66 -5.97 -3.41
C LEU A 194 5.21 -6.15 -2.99
N VAL A 195 4.78 -5.40 -1.98
CA VAL A 195 3.37 -5.30 -1.55
C VAL A 195 2.97 -3.83 -1.43
N ASN A 196 1.73 -3.50 -1.82
CA ASN A 196 1.16 -2.17 -1.64
C ASN A 196 0.33 -2.17 -0.34
N CYS A 197 0.91 -1.62 0.71
CA CYS A 197 0.32 -1.62 2.05
C CYS A 197 0.37 -0.22 2.70
N PRO A 198 -0.50 0.72 2.30
CA PRO A 198 -0.55 2.04 2.90
C PRO A 198 -0.89 1.98 4.40
N VAL A 199 0.00 2.49 5.25
CA VAL A 199 -0.24 2.63 6.70
C VAL A 199 -1.23 3.76 6.95
N VAL A 200 -2.25 3.49 7.76
CA VAL A 200 -3.38 4.39 8.01
C VAL A 200 -3.75 4.38 9.49
N PRO A 201 -4.45 5.42 9.99
CA PRO A 201 -5.06 5.39 11.31
C PRO A 201 -6.00 4.19 11.46
N ASP A 202 -6.08 3.65 12.68
CA ASP A 202 -7.01 2.57 12.98
C ASP A 202 -8.46 2.98 12.67
N GLY A 203 -9.26 2.01 12.20
CA GLY A 203 -10.64 2.25 11.78
C GLY A 203 -10.82 2.97 10.44
N SER A 204 -9.75 3.31 9.73
CA SER A 204 -9.85 3.82 8.34
C SER A 204 -10.50 2.81 7.40
N THR A 205 -11.24 3.29 6.40
CA THR A 205 -12.01 2.46 5.46
C THR A 205 -11.62 2.73 4.00
N ALA A 206 -11.56 1.65 3.21
CA ALA A 206 -11.43 1.65 1.76
C ALA A 206 -12.15 0.40 1.24
N SER A 207 -13.43 0.52 0.87
CA SER A 207 -14.30 -0.64 0.63
C SER A 207 -14.21 -1.27 -0.76
N MET A 208 -13.45 -0.68 -1.69
CA MET A 208 -13.30 -1.18 -3.06
C MET A 208 -11.99 -1.93 -3.26
N ARG A 209 -12.05 -3.03 -4.02
CA ARG A 209 -10.89 -3.80 -4.50
C ARG A 209 -11.18 -4.19 -5.95
N TYR A 210 -10.13 -4.26 -6.77
CA TYR A 210 -10.27 -4.71 -8.16
C TYR A 210 -10.68 -6.19 -8.23
N ASP A 211 -10.20 -6.98 -7.28
CA ASP A 211 -10.58 -8.37 -7.06
C ASP A 211 -11.53 -8.51 -5.86
N ASP A 212 -11.92 -9.74 -5.53
CA ASP A 212 -12.70 -10.05 -4.31
C ASP A 212 -11.81 -10.07 -3.03
N GLY A 213 -10.76 -9.23 -2.98
CA GLY A 213 -9.80 -9.16 -1.88
C GLY A 213 -10.41 -8.63 -0.58
N ASP A 214 -9.73 -8.91 0.54
CA ASP A 214 -10.16 -8.42 1.86
C ASP A 214 -10.00 -6.88 1.95
N THR A 215 -11.05 -6.21 2.40
CA THR A 215 -11.08 -4.77 2.60
C THR A 215 -10.64 -4.34 4.00
N GLY A 216 -10.49 -5.31 4.92
CA GLY A 216 -10.09 -5.09 6.29
C GLY A 216 -8.67 -4.53 6.42
N LEU A 217 -8.41 -3.90 7.56
CA LEU A 217 -7.07 -3.50 7.95
C LEU A 217 -6.27 -4.73 8.38
N VAL A 218 -5.02 -4.78 7.95
CA VAL A 218 -4.02 -5.72 8.45
C VAL A 218 -3.19 -5.01 9.50
N GLU A 219 -2.79 -5.75 10.54
CA GLU A 219 -1.96 -5.23 11.62
C GLU A 219 -0.48 -5.54 11.40
N GLY A 220 0.37 -4.67 11.92
CA GLY A 220 1.83 -4.81 11.92
C GLY A 220 2.44 -4.33 13.23
N TRP A 221 3.69 -4.71 13.46
CA TRP A 221 4.52 -4.19 14.53
C TRP A 221 5.38 -3.04 14.04
N TYR A 222 5.42 -1.96 14.81
CA TYR A 222 6.29 -0.80 14.63
C TYR A 222 6.85 -0.40 15.99
N LYS A 223 8.13 -0.68 16.24
CA LYS A 223 8.85 -0.24 17.45
C LYS A 223 8.12 -0.61 18.76
N GLY A 224 7.51 -1.79 18.81
CA GLY A 224 6.74 -2.28 19.97
C GLY A 224 5.28 -1.80 20.03
N GLU A 225 4.83 -1.01 19.06
CA GLU A 225 3.45 -0.55 18.90
C GLU A 225 2.78 -1.24 17.71
N VAL A 226 1.46 -1.35 17.75
CA VAL A 226 0.67 -1.87 16.62
C VAL A 226 0.35 -0.74 15.64
N VAL A 227 0.49 -1.03 14.36
CA VAL A 227 0.06 -0.19 13.23
C VAL A 227 -1.01 -0.91 12.42
N SER A 228 -1.81 -0.16 11.68
CA SER A 228 -2.73 -0.69 10.68
C SER A 228 -2.36 -0.24 9.27
N TYR A 229 -2.56 -1.13 8.31
CA TYR A 229 -2.40 -0.82 6.89
C TYR A 229 -3.47 -1.52 6.06
N PHE A 230 -3.80 -0.93 4.91
CA PHE A 230 -4.55 -1.65 3.88
C PHE A 230 -3.65 -2.65 3.15
N GLN A 231 -4.24 -3.58 2.43
CA GLN A 231 -3.52 -4.42 1.48
C GLN A 231 -4.23 -4.38 0.12
N PHE A 232 -3.48 -4.00 -0.91
CA PHE A 232 -3.92 -3.97 -2.30
C PHE A 232 -3.19 -5.07 -3.08
N THR A 233 -3.96 -5.98 -3.69
CA THR A 233 -3.48 -7.23 -4.32
C THR A 233 -3.87 -7.35 -5.79
N GLU A 234 -4.30 -6.26 -6.43
CA GLU A 234 -4.80 -6.25 -7.80
C GLU A 234 -3.75 -6.70 -8.83
N VAL A 235 -2.46 -6.66 -8.47
CA VAL A 235 -1.36 -7.18 -9.26
C VAL A 235 -0.24 -7.73 -8.35
N PRO A 236 0.38 -8.88 -8.69
CA PRO A 236 1.64 -9.27 -8.08
C PRO A 236 2.76 -8.30 -8.50
N LEU A 237 3.36 -7.60 -7.53
CA LEU A 237 4.43 -6.65 -7.78
C LEU A 237 5.80 -7.29 -7.50
N SER A 238 6.81 -6.86 -8.26
CA SER A 238 8.19 -7.22 -8.01
C SER A 238 9.11 -6.04 -8.26
N VAL A 239 10.19 -5.98 -7.50
CA VAL A 239 11.24 -4.97 -7.65
C VAL A 239 11.81 -5.05 -9.07
N SER A 240 11.82 -3.91 -9.76
CA SER A 240 12.44 -3.76 -11.08
C SER A 240 13.57 -2.75 -10.98
N ASP A 241 14.81 -3.16 -11.26
CA ASP A 241 16.00 -2.31 -11.14
C ASP A 241 16.13 -1.60 -9.77
N GLY A 242 15.72 -2.27 -8.69
CA GLY A 242 15.76 -1.72 -7.33
C GLY A 242 14.63 -0.75 -7.00
N SER A 243 13.61 -0.63 -7.85
CA SER A 243 12.50 0.32 -7.70
C SER A 243 11.13 -0.34 -7.86
N VAL A 244 10.11 0.33 -7.35
CA VAL A 244 8.70 0.03 -7.65
C VAL A 244 8.45 0.35 -9.13
N PRO A 245 7.84 -0.58 -9.91
CA PRO A 245 7.51 -0.31 -11.31
C PRO A 245 6.53 0.86 -11.44
N LEU A 246 6.53 1.53 -12.59
CA LEU A 246 5.67 2.68 -12.86
C LEU A 246 4.71 2.42 -14.03
N SER A 247 3.50 2.93 -13.91
CA SER A 247 2.55 3.04 -15.02
C SER A 247 2.26 4.51 -15.35
N PRO A 248 2.21 4.93 -16.63
CA PRO A 248 1.83 6.30 -16.96
C PRO A 248 0.35 6.59 -16.64
N ILE A 249 0.09 7.80 -16.17
CA ILE A 249 -1.25 8.40 -16.16
C ILE A 249 -1.17 9.77 -16.84
N TYR A 250 -2.24 10.18 -17.51
CA TYR A 250 -2.39 11.47 -18.17
C TYR A 250 -3.54 12.22 -17.51
N VAL A 251 -3.29 13.41 -16.98
CA VAL A 251 -4.29 14.17 -16.21
C VAL A 251 -4.43 15.60 -16.71
N ALA A 252 -5.60 16.19 -16.46
CA ALA A 252 -5.84 17.62 -16.68
C ALA A 252 -6.43 18.27 -15.42
N PHE A 253 -5.97 19.48 -15.14
CA PHE A 253 -6.39 20.29 -14.00
C PHE A 253 -7.33 21.42 -14.44
N ASN A 254 -8.18 21.89 -13.52
CA ASN A 254 -9.10 23.02 -13.81
C ASN A 254 -8.35 24.28 -14.26
N VAL A 255 -7.14 24.48 -13.74
CA VAL A 255 -6.21 25.51 -14.18
C VAL A 255 -4.86 24.85 -14.48
N ASN A 256 -4.33 25.10 -15.68
CA ASN A 256 -3.09 24.47 -16.15
C ASN A 256 -1.90 24.80 -15.23
N PRO A 257 -0.92 23.89 -15.07
CA PRO A 257 0.28 24.17 -14.30
C PRO A 257 1.05 25.36 -14.88
N GLY A 258 1.59 26.21 -13.99
CA GLY A 258 2.30 27.44 -14.38
C GLY A 258 1.43 28.69 -14.49
N GLU A 259 0.10 28.53 -14.41
CA GLU A 259 -0.85 29.62 -14.23
C GLU A 259 -1.15 29.90 -12.75
N ASP A 260 -1.74 31.06 -12.45
CA ASP A 260 -2.09 31.45 -11.08
C ASP A 260 -3.17 30.52 -10.50
N GLY A 261 -2.85 29.85 -9.38
CA GLY A 261 -3.70 28.80 -8.80
C GLY A 261 -3.73 27.48 -9.59
N GLY A 262 -2.82 27.28 -10.55
CA GLY A 262 -2.77 26.11 -11.42
C GLY A 262 -2.26 24.82 -10.78
N GLY A 263 -2.51 23.70 -11.46
CA GLY A 263 -2.05 22.38 -11.05
C GLY A 263 -2.96 21.70 -10.00
N PRO A 264 -2.41 20.82 -9.15
CA PRO A 264 -3.20 19.98 -8.23
C PRO A 264 -4.16 20.76 -7.33
N ALA A 265 -3.78 21.96 -6.88
CA ALA A 265 -4.62 22.79 -6.00
C ALA A 265 -5.93 23.25 -6.68
N SER A 266 -5.97 23.30 -8.02
CA SER A 266 -7.19 23.64 -8.75
C SER A 266 -8.16 22.45 -8.87
N GLY A 267 -7.73 21.23 -8.53
CA GLY A 267 -8.48 19.99 -8.76
C GLY A 267 -8.45 19.54 -10.21
N PHE A 268 -8.85 18.29 -10.44
CA PHE A 268 -8.98 17.74 -11.80
C PHE A 268 -10.17 18.37 -12.53
N MET A 269 -10.05 18.46 -13.86
CA MET A 269 -11.18 18.74 -14.74
C MET A 269 -12.22 17.61 -14.64
N THR A 270 -13.49 17.98 -14.63
CA THR A 270 -14.62 17.03 -14.69
C THR A 270 -15.65 17.43 -15.73
N GLU A 271 -16.41 16.45 -16.21
CA GLU A 271 -17.58 16.71 -17.04
C GLU A 271 -18.67 17.47 -16.26
N GLU A 272 -19.44 18.31 -16.95
CA GLU A 272 -20.50 19.12 -16.32
C GLU A 272 -21.52 18.23 -15.60
N GLY A 273 -21.63 18.39 -14.28
CA GLY A 273 -22.62 17.69 -13.46
C GLY A 273 -22.25 16.25 -13.10
N SER A 274 -20.99 15.85 -13.24
CA SER A 274 -20.50 14.54 -12.78
C SER A 274 -19.08 14.61 -12.20
N ASP A 275 -18.66 13.50 -11.59
CA ASP A 275 -17.28 13.31 -11.08
C ASP A 275 -16.35 12.67 -12.14
N GLN A 276 -16.83 12.46 -13.38
CA GLN A 276 -16.04 11.87 -14.45
C GLN A 276 -14.92 12.85 -14.85
N THR A 277 -13.69 12.47 -14.57
CA THR A 277 -12.50 13.12 -15.14
C THR A 277 -12.15 12.49 -16.48
N HIS A 278 -11.34 13.17 -17.28
CA HIS A 278 -10.64 12.57 -18.43
C HIS A 278 -9.18 12.30 -18.07
N ASN A 279 -8.95 11.88 -16.82
CA ASN A 279 -7.67 11.33 -16.42
C ASN A 279 -7.57 9.91 -16.99
N VAL A 280 -6.53 9.63 -17.77
CA VAL A 280 -6.39 8.38 -18.49
C VAL A 280 -5.24 7.56 -17.93
N VAL A 281 -5.53 6.39 -17.37
CA VAL A 281 -4.50 5.42 -16.97
C VAL A 281 -4.01 4.66 -18.21
N ALA A 282 -2.70 4.48 -18.36
CA ALA A 282 -2.13 3.81 -19.52
C ALA A 282 -2.19 2.27 -19.45
N THR A 283 -2.48 1.73 -18.26
CA THR A 283 -2.62 0.29 -18.01
C THR A 283 -3.68 0.08 -16.93
N VAL A 284 -4.35 -1.08 -16.92
CA VAL A 284 -5.22 -1.53 -15.82
C VAL A 284 -4.75 -2.87 -15.26
N PRO A 285 -5.21 -3.33 -14.09
CA PRO A 285 -4.84 -4.64 -13.58
C PRO A 285 -5.15 -5.74 -14.61
N GLY A 286 -4.20 -6.66 -14.81
CA GLY A 286 -4.23 -7.66 -15.88
C GLY A 286 -3.43 -7.29 -17.13
N ASP A 287 -3.15 -6.00 -17.36
CA ASP A 287 -2.25 -5.57 -18.42
C ASP A 287 -0.79 -5.87 -18.08
N GLN A 288 0.01 -6.12 -19.12
CA GLN A 288 1.44 -6.26 -18.95
C GLN A 288 2.05 -4.91 -18.52
N GLY A 289 2.71 -4.90 -17.38
CA GLY A 289 3.40 -3.71 -16.87
C GLY A 289 2.52 -2.78 -16.05
N TYR A 290 1.29 -3.18 -15.70
CA TYR A 290 0.50 -2.43 -14.73
C TYR A 290 1.22 -2.33 -13.38
N SER A 291 1.24 -1.12 -12.83
CA SER A 291 1.63 -0.79 -11.47
C SER A 291 0.67 0.26 -10.90
N PRO A 292 0.29 0.16 -9.62
CA PRO A 292 -0.49 1.20 -8.96
C PRO A 292 0.32 2.46 -8.62
N LEU A 293 1.64 2.47 -8.82
CA LEU A 293 2.46 3.68 -8.72
C LEU A 293 2.49 4.40 -10.08
N TRP A 294 1.76 5.52 -10.17
CA TRP A 294 1.58 6.22 -11.45
C TRP A 294 2.61 7.30 -11.67
N PHE A 295 3.18 7.33 -12.86
CA PHE A 295 4.00 8.42 -13.37
C PHE A 295 3.10 9.46 -14.04
N VAL A 296 2.94 10.62 -13.39
CA VAL A 296 1.95 11.63 -13.78
C VAL A 296 2.45 12.49 -14.94
N ASN A 297 1.73 12.44 -16.06
CA ASN A 297 1.84 13.38 -17.17
C ASN A 297 0.64 14.32 -17.15
N ILE A 298 0.85 15.57 -17.52
CA ILE A 298 -0.18 16.62 -17.52
C ILE A 298 -0.38 17.07 -18.95
N TYR A 299 -1.61 16.92 -19.46
CA TYR A 299 -2.00 17.46 -20.76
C TYR A 299 -2.77 18.77 -20.61
N ASP A 300 -2.83 19.56 -21.68
CA ASP A 300 -3.52 20.85 -21.69
C ASP A 300 -5.03 20.66 -21.51
N ASN A 301 -5.59 21.30 -20.48
CA ASN A 301 -7.01 21.23 -20.20
C ASN A 301 -7.91 21.79 -21.33
N ALA A 302 -7.36 22.55 -22.27
CA ALA A 302 -8.06 22.98 -23.48
C ALA A 302 -8.51 21.80 -24.36
N GLU A 303 -7.83 20.66 -24.25
CA GLU A 303 -8.11 19.43 -25.02
C GLU A 303 -8.92 18.41 -24.25
N PHE A 304 -9.38 18.74 -23.03
CA PHE A 304 -10.22 17.86 -22.19
C PHE A 304 -11.34 17.21 -22.99
N GLY A 305 -12.17 17.99 -23.69
CA GLY A 305 -13.31 17.45 -24.45
C GLY A 305 -12.99 16.55 -25.64
N SER A 306 -11.71 16.39 -26.01
CA SER A 306 -11.24 15.47 -27.04
C SER A 306 -10.51 14.23 -26.50
N VAL A 307 -10.13 14.23 -25.22
CA VAL A 307 -9.47 13.09 -24.60
C VAL A 307 -10.53 12.09 -24.15
N SER A 308 -10.42 10.85 -24.60
CA SER A 308 -11.39 9.79 -24.29
C SER A 308 -10.78 8.40 -24.09
N ASP A 309 -9.48 8.26 -24.34
CA ASP A 309 -8.72 7.01 -24.26
C ASP A 309 -7.21 7.33 -24.23
N LEU A 310 -6.35 6.31 -24.17
CA LEU A 310 -4.91 6.51 -24.11
C LEU A 310 -4.35 7.16 -25.37
N ASP A 311 -4.84 6.76 -26.54
CA ASP A 311 -4.37 7.29 -27.83
C ASP A 311 -4.59 8.81 -27.87
N SER A 312 -5.82 9.27 -27.61
CA SER A 312 -6.15 10.70 -27.56
C SER A 312 -5.44 11.46 -26.43
N ALA A 313 -5.23 10.86 -25.26
CA ALA A 313 -4.48 11.48 -24.17
C ALA A 313 -2.99 11.67 -24.49
N THR A 314 -2.40 10.74 -25.25
CA THR A 314 -0.99 10.82 -25.68
C THR A 314 -0.77 11.75 -26.86
N ASP A 315 -1.78 11.91 -27.72
CA ASP A 315 -1.78 12.86 -28.84
C ASP A 315 -1.97 14.31 -28.37
N ALA A 316 -2.59 14.51 -27.20
CA ALA A 316 -2.82 15.82 -26.60
C ALA A 316 -1.52 16.58 -26.25
N GLU A 317 -1.58 17.91 -26.24
CA GLU A 317 -0.46 18.78 -25.85
C GLU A 317 -0.04 18.51 -24.40
N GLN A 318 1.18 17.99 -24.22
CA GLN A 318 1.73 17.69 -22.91
C GLN A 318 2.38 18.94 -22.31
N LEU A 319 1.84 19.42 -21.20
CA LEU A 319 2.38 20.54 -20.44
C LEU A 319 3.52 20.13 -19.51
N ALA A 320 3.46 18.91 -18.98
CA ALA A 320 4.51 18.32 -18.17
C ALA A 320 4.51 16.79 -18.28
N SER A 321 5.69 16.19 -18.13
CA SER A 321 5.84 14.74 -18.02
C SER A 321 6.62 14.42 -16.76
N GLY A 322 6.16 13.43 -16.00
CA GLY A 322 6.78 13.05 -14.74
C GLY A 322 6.68 14.10 -13.64
N ALA A 323 5.53 14.77 -13.55
CA ALA A 323 5.30 15.82 -12.55
C ALA A 323 5.36 15.27 -11.12
N ALA A 324 4.94 14.02 -10.92
CA ALA A 324 5.00 13.28 -9.66
C ALA A 324 4.87 11.76 -9.91
N THR A 325 5.13 10.98 -8.85
CA THR A 325 4.75 9.57 -8.75
C THR A 325 3.74 9.37 -7.63
N VAL A 326 2.55 8.83 -7.91
CA VAL A 326 1.44 8.75 -6.95
C VAL A 326 0.93 7.32 -6.79
N ASN A 327 0.66 6.89 -5.56
CA ASN A 327 0.09 5.57 -5.31
C ASN A 327 -1.43 5.61 -5.48
N CYS A 328 -1.92 5.08 -6.59
CA CYS A 328 -3.35 5.08 -6.90
C CYS A 328 -3.84 3.70 -7.40
N PRO A 329 -4.00 2.69 -6.53
CA PRO A 329 -4.46 1.39 -6.97
C PRO A 329 -5.82 1.48 -7.66
N VAL A 330 -5.92 0.91 -8.87
CA VAL A 330 -7.19 0.75 -9.59
C VAL A 330 -8.03 -0.28 -8.84
N VAL A 331 -9.29 0.07 -8.61
CA VAL A 331 -10.25 -0.75 -7.84
C VAL A 331 -11.52 -1.08 -8.61
N SER A 332 -11.71 -0.52 -9.80
CA SER A 332 -12.79 -0.90 -10.72
C SER A 332 -12.45 -0.54 -12.16
N VAL A 333 -12.93 -1.35 -13.11
CA VAL A 333 -12.91 -1.10 -14.56
C VAL A 333 -14.27 -1.56 -15.12
N GLU A 334 -14.97 -0.68 -15.83
CA GLU A 334 -16.32 -0.89 -16.39
C GLU A 334 -16.36 -0.79 -17.92
#